data_AF-A0A285Z363-F1
#
_entry.id   AF-A0A285Z363-F1
#
_cell.length_a   1.000
_cell.length_b   1.000
_cell.length_c   1.000
_cell.angle_alpha   90.00
_cell.angle_beta   90.00
_cell.angle_gamma   90.00
#
_symmetry.space_group_name_H-M   'P 1'
#
loop_
_entity.id
_entity.type
_entity.pdbx_description
1 polymer ?
#
loop_
_entity_poly.entity_id
_entity_poly.type
_entity_poly.pdbx_seq_one_letter_code
_entity_poly.pdbx_strand_id
1 'polypeptide(L)'
;MMTIPLNDKQLDLLRYLYRQTGPALSDHLDGRVVRALRSRGMVEEKGGWLTLTDTGRAEFEKVRRRRVSNPHAEGGSPRQARAEAIIRAVEALELALPRGSEVMVGDMPAYSDDVLAGLRGFARRLATPG
;
A
#
# COMPACT_ATOMS: atom_id res chain seq x y z
N MET A 1 -0.69 24.26 -12.96
CA MET A 1 -1.13 23.18 -13.87
C MET A 1 -2.01 22.21 -13.10
N MET A 2 -3.25 21.98 -13.53
CA MET A 2 -4.16 21.04 -12.86
C MET A 2 -3.65 19.60 -13.09
N THR A 3 -3.05 19.00 -12.06
CA THR A 3 -2.64 17.60 -12.08
C THR A 3 -3.86 16.71 -11.93
N ILE A 4 -4.34 16.15 -13.03
CA ILE A 4 -5.42 15.15 -13.04
C ILE A 4 -4.96 13.96 -12.18
N PRO A 5 -5.77 13.50 -11.21
CA PRO A 5 -5.40 12.37 -10.36
C PRO A 5 -5.07 11.12 -11.20
N LEU A 6 -4.13 10.32 -10.70
CA LEU A 6 -3.74 9.06 -11.33
C LEU A 6 -4.86 8.03 -11.13
N ASN A 7 -5.19 7.28 -12.18
CA ASN A 7 -6.11 6.15 -12.07
C ASN A 7 -5.41 4.90 -11.50
N ASP A 8 -6.17 3.88 -11.12
CA ASP A 8 -5.62 2.68 -10.48
C ASP A 8 -4.61 1.94 -11.37
N LYS A 9 -4.87 1.82 -12.67
CA LYS A 9 -3.94 1.18 -13.62
C LYS A 9 -2.61 1.92 -13.74
N GLN A 10 -2.64 3.26 -13.72
CA GLN A 10 -1.46 4.11 -13.72
C GLN A 10 -0.66 3.94 -12.42
N LEU A 11 -1.35 3.88 -11.27
CA LEU A 11 -0.71 3.62 -9.99
C LEU A 11 -0.10 2.23 -9.89
N ASP A 12 -0.78 1.21 -10.42
CA ASP A 12 -0.28 -0.16 -10.46
C ASP A 12 0.98 -0.27 -11.32
N LEU A 13 1.02 0.41 -12.46
CA LEU A 13 2.22 0.45 -13.30
C LEU A 13 3.37 1.19 -12.59
N LEU A 14 3.12 2.33 -11.95
CA LEU A 14 4.15 3.02 -11.15
C LEU A 14 4.65 2.15 -9.99
N ARG A 15 3.76 1.41 -9.31
CA ARG A 15 4.12 0.47 -8.25
C ARG A 15 5.00 -0.66 -8.77
N TYR A 16 4.66 -1.21 -9.93
CA TYR A 16 5.44 -2.25 -10.59
C TYR A 16 6.86 -1.76 -10.90
N LEU A 17 6.99 -0.61 -11.56
CA LEU A 17 8.29 -0.02 -11.89
C LEU A 17 9.10 0.37 -10.65
N TYR A 18 8.44 0.86 -9.60
CA TYR A 18 9.10 1.24 -8.34
C TYR A 18 9.75 0.05 -7.62
N ARG A 19 9.17 -1.16 -7.74
CA ARG A 19 9.71 -2.38 -7.13
C ARG A 19 10.87 -2.99 -7.92
N GLN A 20 10.99 -2.66 -9.19
CA GLN A 20 12.06 -3.17 -10.03
C GLN A 20 13.36 -2.39 -9.81
N THR A 21 14.47 -3.10 -9.77
CA THR A 21 15.81 -2.53 -9.64
C THR A 21 16.35 -1.99 -10.98
N GLY A 22 15.61 -2.20 -12.08
CA GLY A 22 16.01 -1.83 -13.43
C GLY A 22 14.82 -1.58 -14.38
N PRO A 23 15.10 -1.29 -15.66
CA PRO A 23 14.08 -1.00 -16.67
C PRO A 23 13.16 -2.20 -16.94
N ALA A 24 11.88 -1.95 -17.20
CA ALA A 24 10.90 -2.97 -17.58
C ALA A 24 10.69 -3.02 -19.09
N LEU A 25 10.48 -4.18 -19.69
CA LEU A 25 10.04 -4.25 -21.10
C LEU A 25 8.65 -3.62 -21.26
N SER A 26 8.46 -2.76 -22.26
CA SER A 26 7.18 -2.08 -22.50
C SER A 26 6.17 -2.92 -23.29
N ASP A 27 6.61 -3.95 -24.01
CA ASP A 27 5.79 -4.73 -24.97
C ASP A 27 4.54 -5.38 -24.36
N HIS A 28 4.60 -5.77 -23.09
CA HIS A 28 3.49 -6.43 -22.38
C HIS A 28 2.66 -5.45 -21.54
N LEU A 29 3.00 -4.16 -21.56
CA LEU A 29 2.34 -3.13 -20.77
C LEU A 29 1.21 -2.47 -21.58
N ASP A 30 0.19 -1.99 -20.89
CA ASP A 30 -0.90 -1.26 -21.53
C ASP A 30 -0.37 0.08 -22.11
N GLY A 31 -0.24 0.13 -23.43
CA GLY A 31 0.29 1.29 -24.15
C GLY A 31 -0.47 2.60 -23.89
N ARG A 32 -1.76 2.55 -23.52
CA ARG A 32 -2.51 3.76 -23.14
C ARG A 32 -2.03 4.31 -21.80
N VAL A 33 -1.77 3.42 -20.85
CA VAL A 33 -1.26 3.77 -19.51
C VAL A 33 0.16 4.31 -19.63
N VAL A 34 1.02 3.63 -20.40
CA VAL A 34 2.40 4.06 -20.67
C VAL A 34 2.42 5.46 -21.30
N ARG A 35 1.62 5.69 -22.34
CA ARG A 35 1.52 6.99 -23.01
C ARG A 35 1.06 8.10 -22.08
N ALA A 36 0.10 7.81 -21.21
CA ALA A 36 -0.43 8.78 -20.24
C ALA A 36 0.57 9.12 -19.14
N LEU A 37 1.36 8.16 -18.66
CA LEU A 37 2.43 8.42 -17.68
C LEU A 37 3.61 9.15 -18.31
N ARG A 38 3.95 8.82 -19.56
CA ARG A 38 5.02 9.47 -20.32
C ARG A 38 4.69 10.92 -20.64
N SER A 39 3.45 11.23 -21.04
CA SER A 39 3.03 12.61 -21.30
C SER A 39 3.07 13.50 -20.05
N ARG A 40 3.08 12.89 -18.86
CA ARG A 40 3.22 13.55 -17.56
C ARG A 40 4.66 13.55 -17.03
N GLY A 41 5.62 13.02 -17.80
CA GLY A 41 7.03 12.93 -17.41
C GLY A 41 7.30 11.97 -16.24
N MET A 42 6.39 11.03 -15.95
CA MET A 42 6.53 10.10 -14.81
C MET A 42 7.31 8.83 -15.16
N VAL A 43 7.35 8.49 -16.45
CA VAL A 43 8.11 7.37 -16.98
C VAL A 43 8.81 7.80 -18.26
N GLU A 44 9.97 7.21 -18.51
CA GLU A 44 10.72 7.39 -19.73
C GLU A 44 10.80 6.06 -20.47
N GLU A 45 10.66 6.09 -21.80
CA GLU A 45 10.77 4.90 -22.63
C GLU A 45 11.96 5.04 -23.58
N LYS A 46 12.91 4.11 -23.48
CA LYS A 46 14.13 4.09 -24.31
C LYS A 46 14.38 2.68 -24.83
N GLY A 47 14.22 2.50 -26.15
CA GLY A 47 14.52 1.22 -26.82
C GLY A 47 13.66 0.05 -26.34
N GLY A 48 12.36 0.26 -26.12
CA GLY A 48 11.44 -0.78 -25.61
C GLY A 48 11.53 -1.01 -24.10
N TRP A 49 12.36 -0.23 -23.40
CA TRP A 49 12.50 -0.28 -21.95
C TRP A 49 11.86 0.93 -21.31
N LEU A 50 11.04 0.68 -20.30
CA LEU A 50 10.34 1.67 -19.51
C LEU A 50 11.04 1.84 -18.16
N THR A 51 11.41 3.07 -17.83
CA THR A 51 12.03 3.44 -16.56
C THR A 51 11.19 4.46 -15.82
N LEU A 52 11.22 4.38 -14.49
CA LEU A 52 10.60 5.37 -13.62
C LEU A 52 11.49 6.61 -13.54
N THR A 53 10.92 7.80 -13.75
CA THR A 53 11.65 9.07 -13.56
C THR A 53 11.61 9.50 -12.10
N ASP A 54 12.43 10.49 -11.73
CA ASP A 54 12.38 11.10 -10.39
C ASP A 54 11.01 11.72 -10.09
N THR A 55 10.36 12.31 -11.10
CA THR A 55 9.00 12.84 -10.98
C THR A 55 7.99 11.73 -10.72
N GLY A 56 8.06 10.62 -11.46
CA GLY A 56 7.18 9.47 -11.24
C GLY A 56 7.38 8.84 -9.87
N ARG A 57 8.64 8.76 -9.40
CA ARG A 57 8.99 8.30 -8.06
C ARG A 57 8.41 9.22 -6.98
N ALA A 58 8.58 10.53 -7.11
CA ALA A 58 8.05 11.49 -6.15
C ALA A 58 6.51 11.48 -6.08
N GLU A 59 5.83 11.37 -7.21
CA GLU A 59 4.36 11.28 -7.26
C GLU A 59 3.85 9.97 -6.66
N PHE A 60 4.48 8.84 -6.99
CA PHE A 60 4.15 7.56 -6.38
C PHE A 60 4.36 7.59 -4.86
N GLU A 61 5.46 8.19 -4.40
CA GLU A 61 5.72 8.39 -2.97
C GLU A 61 4.65 9.23 -2.28
N LYS A 62 4.17 10.32 -2.90
CA LYS A 62 3.07 11.14 -2.34
C LYS A 62 1.81 10.30 -2.17
N VAL A 63 1.47 9.46 -3.14
CA VAL A 63 0.30 8.58 -3.07
C VAL A 63 0.49 7.46 -2.06
N ARG A 64 1.68 6.86 -2.01
CA ARG A 64 2.05 5.83 -1.04
C ARG A 64 1.96 6.38 0.39
N ARG A 65 2.54 7.57 0.64
CA ARG A 65 2.44 8.28 1.92
C ARG A 65 1.00 8.65 2.24
N ARG A 66 0.22 9.14 1.27
CA ARG A 66 -1.23 9.37 1.47
C ARG A 66 -1.98 8.09 1.83
N ARG A 67 -1.67 6.92 1.26
CA ARG A 67 -2.32 5.66 1.68
C ARG A 67 -1.93 5.23 3.10
N VAL A 68 -0.70 5.53 3.53
CA VAL A 68 -0.27 5.30 4.92
C VAL A 68 -0.87 6.34 5.88
N SER A 69 -1.11 7.57 5.40
CA SER A 69 -1.64 8.69 6.19
C SER A 69 -3.16 8.89 6.10
N ASN A 70 -3.86 8.20 5.20
CA ASN A 70 -5.29 8.39 4.96
C ASN A 70 -6.06 7.07 5.17
N PRO A 71 -6.32 6.68 6.42
CA PRO A 71 -7.26 5.61 6.75
C PRO A 71 -8.73 6.06 6.58
N HIS A 72 -9.06 7.00 5.69
CA HIS A 72 -10.35 7.72 5.66
C HIS A 72 -11.03 7.70 4.28
N ALA A 73 -10.91 6.63 3.51
CA ALA A 73 -11.64 6.47 2.26
C ALA A 73 -12.46 5.18 2.26
N GLU A 74 -13.44 5.10 3.17
CA GLU A 74 -14.72 4.40 3.01
C GLU A 74 -15.63 4.77 4.19
N GLY A 75 -16.93 4.93 3.95
CA GLY A 75 -17.91 5.66 4.78
C GLY A 75 -18.26 5.06 6.15
N GLY A 76 -17.26 4.83 7.00
CA GLY A 76 -17.41 4.51 8.42
C GLY A 76 -16.95 5.66 9.32
N SER A 77 -17.34 5.63 10.60
CA SER A 77 -16.79 6.58 11.58
C SER A 77 -15.26 6.42 11.68
N PRO A 78 -14.48 7.47 12.02
CA PRO A 78 -13.02 7.36 12.19
C PRO A 78 -12.57 6.21 13.12
N ARG A 79 -13.41 5.86 14.10
CA ARG A 79 -13.22 4.70 14.99
C ARG A 79 -13.35 3.37 14.25
N GLN A 80 -14.35 3.25 13.39
CA GLN A 80 -14.60 2.07 12.58
C GLN A 80 -13.49 1.85 11.54
N ALA A 81 -13.05 2.92 10.88
CA ALA A 81 -11.94 2.85 9.94
C ALA A 81 -10.62 2.44 10.63
N ARG A 82 -10.37 2.93 11.85
CA ARG A 82 -9.23 2.51 12.66
C ARG A 82 -9.32 1.04 13.08
N ALA A 83 -10.50 0.59 13.49
CA ALA A 83 -10.75 -0.81 13.82
C ALA A 83 -10.46 -1.72 12.62
N GLU A 84 -10.92 -1.33 11.42
CA GLU A 84 -10.69 -2.10 10.20
C GLU A 84 -9.21 -2.15 9.81
N ALA A 85 -8.49 -1.03 9.92
CA ALA A 85 -7.04 -1.00 9.68
C ALA A 85 -6.28 -1.95 10.61
N ILE A 86 -6.68 -2.03 11.88
CA ILE A 86 -6.09 -2.97 12.85
C ILE A 86 -6.40 -4.42 12.45
N ILE A 87 -7.64 -4.72 12.05
CA ILE A 87 -8.02 -6.07 11.60
C ILE A 87 -7.18 -6.51 10.40
N ARG A 88 -7.05 -5.65 9.37
CA ARG A 88 -6.22 -5.97 8.19
C ARG A 88 -4.75 -6.17 8.54
N ALA A 89 -4.20 -5.38 9.46
CA ALA A 89 -2.84 -5.56 9.94
C ALA A 89 -2.65 -6.90 10.67
N VAL A 90 -3.64 -7.31 11.47
CA VAL A 90 -3.63 -8.61 12.16
C VAL A 90 -3.71 -9.78 11.17
N GLU A 91 -4.54 -9.69 10.13
CA GLU A 91 -4.61 -10.71 9.07
C GLU A 91 -3.25 -10.87 8.35
N ALA A 92 -2.58 -9.76 8.06
CA ALA A 92 -1.24 -9.80 7.46
C ALA A 92 -0.20 -10.45 8.39
N LEU A 93 -0.28 -10.20 9.70
CA LEU A 93 0.61 -10.81 10.69
C LEU A 93 0.34 -12.32 10.86
N GLU A 94 -0.92 -12.75 10.83
CA GLU A 94 -1.29 -14.17 10.91
C GLU A 94 -0.75 -14.99 9.73
N LEU A 95 -0.63 -14.37 8.55
CA LEU A 95 0.00 -15.00 7.38
C LEU A 95 1.53 -15.07 7.48
N ALA A 96 2.15 -14.14 8.22
CA ALA A 96 3.60 -14.01 8.32
C ALA A 96 4.19 -14.76 9.52
N LEU A 97 3.40 -14.93 10.59
CA LEU A 97 3.83 -15.56 11.84
C LEU A 97 3.51 -17.05 11.83
N PRO A 98 4.46 -17.93 12.19
CA PRO A 98 4.15 -19.32 12.47
C PRO A 98 3.17 -19.43 13.65
N ARG A 99 2.25 -20.40 13.57
CA ARG A 99 1.34 -20.69 14.69
C ARG A 99 2.13 -21.11 15.92
N GLY A 100 1.73 -20.63 17.09
CA GLY A 100 2.43 -20.88 18.35
C GLY A 100 3.83 -20.26 18.45
N SER A 101 4.21 -19.36 17.53
CA SER A 101 5.51 -18.67 17.63
C SER A 101 5.50 -17.66 18.77
N GLU A 102 6.58 -17.59 19.53
CA GLU A 102 6.80 -16.51 20.49
C GLU A 102 7.22 -15.23 19.76
N VAL A 103 6.60 -14.11 20.12
CA VAL A 103 6.87 -12.78 19.59
C VAL A 103 7.19 -11.82 20.74
N MET A 104 8.07 -10.86 20.49
CA MET A 104 8.40 -9.82 21.45
C MET A 104 7.41 -8.66 21.32
N VAL A 105 6.69 -8.37 22.39
CA VAL A 105 5.84 -7.18 22.53
C VAL A 105 6.55 -6.19 23.46
N GLY A 106 7.30 -5.27 22.87
CA GLY A 106 8.27 -4.48 23.63
C GLY A 106 9.35 -5.40 24.19
N ASP A 107 9.49 -5.41 25.52
CA ASP A 107 10.45 -6.27 26.24
C ASP A 107 9.81 -7.55 26.79
N MET A 108 8.53 -7.81 26.49
CA MET A 108 7.80 -8.96 27.01
C MET A 108 7.58 -10.02 25.93
N PRO A 109 8.01 -11.28 26.14
CA PRO A 109 7.64 -12.36 25.24
C PRO A 109 6.16 -12.71 25.39
N ALA A 110 5.50 -13.01 24.25
CA ALA A 110 4.12 -13.46 24.20
C ALA A 110 3.91 -14.41 23.02
N TYR A 111 2.89 -15.28 23.09
CA TYR A 111 2.54 -16.13 21.96
C TYR A 111 1.82 -15.33 20.87
N SER A 112 2.18 -15.57 19.61
CA SER A 112 1.61 -14.89 18.45
C SER A 112 0.09 -15.01 18.41
N ASP A 113 -0.45 -16.19 18.70
CA ASP A 113 -1.90 -16.43 18.72
C ASP A 113 -2.63 -15.54 19.73
N ASP A 114 -2.09 -15.38 20.94
CA ASP A 114 -2.67 -14.55 22.01
C ASP A 114 -2.60 -13.06 21.66
N VAL A 115 -1.47 -12.62 21.08
CA VAL A 115 -1.27 -11.23 20.65
C VAL A 115 -2.26 -10.88 19.53
N LEU A 116 -2.42 -11.76 18.53
CA LEU A 116 -3.33 -11.55 17.42
C LEU A 116 -4.80 -11.57 17.89
N ALA A 117 -5.15 -12.46 18.82
CA ALA A 117 -6.48 -12.51 19.45
C ALA A 117 -6.78 -11.22 20.23
N GLY A 118 -5.81 -10.71 21.00
CA GLY A 118 -5.92 -9.45 21.74
C GLY A 118 -6.14 -8.24 20.82
N LEU A 119 -5.38 -8.14 19.73
CA LEU A 119 -5.53 -7.06 18.74
C LEU A 119 -6.89 -7.12 18.03
N ARG A 120 -7.38 -8.31 17.69
CA ARG A 120 -8.76 -8.50 17.16
C ARG A 120 -9.82 -8.03 18.15
N GLY A 121 -9.68 -8.40 19.42
CA GLY A 121 -10.58 -7.98 20.48
C GLY A 121 -10.59 -6.46 20.66
N PHE A 122 -9.41 -5.83 20.63
CA PHE A 122 -9.26 -4.39 20.71
C PHE A 122 -9.94 -3.67 19.54
N ALA A 123 -9.73 -4.14 18.30
CA ALA A 123 -10.38 -3.57 17.12
C ALA A 123 -11.91 -3.63 17.21
N ARG A 124 -12.48 -4.76 17.66
CA ARG A 124 -13.94 -4.90 17.85
C ARG A 124 -14.50 -3.91 18.88
N ARG A 125 -13.77 -3.70 19.99
CA ARG A 125 -14.16 -2.72 21.01
C ARG A 125 -14.10 -1.29 20.48
N LEU A 126 -13.11 -0.96 19.64
CA LEU A 126 -13.03 0.35 19.00
C LEU A 126 -14.22 0.63 18.05
N ALA A 127 -14.74 -0.40 17.40
CA ALA A 127 -15.87 -0.29 16.48
C ALA A 127 -17.24 -0.17 17.19
N THR A 128 -17.33 -0.51 18.47
CA THR A 128 -18.58 -0.43 19.23
C THR A 128 -18.74 0.99 19.81
N PRO A 129 -19.87 1.69 19.58
CA PRO A 129 -20.14 2.94 20.29
C PRO A 129 -20.32 2.64 21.79
N GLY A 130 -19.58 3.36 22.63
CA GLY A 130 -19.76 3.37 24.08
C GLY A 130 -20.82 4.36 24.51
#